data_AF-W7BHH5-F1
#
_entry.id   AF-W7BHH5-F1
#
_cell.length_a   1.000
_cell.length_b   1.000
_cell.length_c   1.000
_cell.angle_alpha   90.00
_cell.angle_beta   90.00
_cell.angle_gamma   90.00
#
_symmetry.space_group_name_H-M   'P 1'
#
loop_
_entity.id
_entity.type
_entity.pdbx_description
1 polymer ?
#
loop_
_entity_poly.entity_id
_entity_poly.type
_entity_poly.pdbx_seq_one_letter_code
_entity_poly.pdbx_strand_id
1 'polypeptide(L)'
;MQFVNVKVILYGITTFSTLVLPYFSGVWQVSLFILILTIVGFSGTCCWAMFGSIFSKVFAEHKKGLNMVMALLLAYCAFSILL
;
A
#
# COMPACT_ATOMS: atom_id res chain seq x y z
N MET A 1 13.40 -1.89 3.07
CA MET A 1 12.07 -2.17 3.66
C MET A 1 11.49 -0.88 4.26
N GLN A 2 11.45 0.22 3.50
CA GLN A 2 10.82 1.45 3.98
C GLN A 2 9.32 1.21 3.98
N PHE A 3 8.82 0.91 5.19
CA PHE A 3 7.42 0.83 5.58
C PHE A 3 6.58 -0.10 4.70
N VAL A 4 6.44 -1.35 5.17
CA VAL A 4 5.25 -2.16 4.88
C VAL A 4 4.05 -1.23 4.73
N ASN A 5 3.40 -1.26 3.56
CA ASN A 5 2.45 -0.27 3.06
C ASN A 5 1.56 0.29 4.19
N VAL A 6 1.98 1.39 4.83
CA VAL A 6 1.30 1.96 6.01
C VAL A 6 -0.16 2.29 5.68
N LYS A 7 -0.47 2.54 4.41
CA LYS A 7 -1.82 2.71 3.88
C LYS A 7 -2.72 1.49 4.14
N VAL A 8 -2.20 0.26 4.02
CA VAL A 8 -2.95 -0.97 4.32
C VAL A 8 -3.19 -1.11 5.82
N ILE A 9 -2.19 -0.80 6.65
CA ILE A 9 -2.31 -0.83 8.11
C ILE A 9 -3.33 0.22 8.57
N LEU A 10 -3.22 1.45 8.06
CA LEU A 10 -4.17 2.53 8.34
C LEU A 10 -5.56 2.12 7.89
N TYR A 11 -5.74 1.57 6.67
CA TYR A 11 -7.05 1.09 6.20
C TYR A 11 -7.66 0.05 7.13
N GLY A 12 -6.85 -0.88 7.64
CA GLY A 12 -7.29 -1.86 8.63
C GLY A 12 -7.73 -1.23 9.95
N ILE A 13 -6.97 -0.26 10.46
CA ILE A 13 -7.29 0.48 11.68
C ILE A 13 -8.54 1.34 11.50
N THR A 14 -8.70 2.06 10.38
CA THR A 14 -9.90 2.87 10.13
C THR A 14 -11.12 1.99 10.00
N THR A 15 -11.04 0.89 9.23
CA THR A 15 -12.14 -0.07 9.05
C THR A 15 -12.54 -0.71 10.37
N PHE A 16 -11.56 -1.08 11.22
CA PHE A 16 -11.82 -1.56 12.56
C PHE A 16 -12.50 -0.49 13.42
N SER A 17 -11.99 0.74 13.40
CA SER A 17 -12.51 1.82 14.24
C SER A 17 -13.88 2.34 13.80
N THR A 18 -14.23 2.29 12.51
CA THR A 18 -15.51 2.82 12.00
C THR A 18 -16.61 1.76 11.90
N LEU A 19 -16.27 0.49 11.66
CA LEU A 19 -17.25 -0.59 11.51
C LEU A 19 -17.43 -1.48 12.75
N VAL A 20 -16.41 -1.61 13.61
CA VAL A 20 -16.46 -2.51 14.77
C VAL A 20 -16.95 -1.78 16.03
N LEU A 21 -16.41 -0.60 16.32
CA LEU A 21 -16.72 0.15 17.55
C LEU A 21 -18.21 0.54 17.74
N PRO A 22 -18.97 0.97 16.72
CA PRO A 22 -20.33 1.46 16.96
C PRO A 22 -21.42 0.38 16.87
N TYR A 23 -21.15 -0.82 16.35
CA TYR A 23 -22.21 -1.76 15.96
C TYR A 23 -22.15 -3.17 16.57
N PHE A 24 -21.05 -3.59 17.22
CA PHE A 24 -20.88 -4.99 17.64
C PHE A 24 -20.31 -5.17 19.06
N SER A 25 -21.19 -5.46 20.03
CA SER A 25 -20.80 -5.90 21.40
C SER A 25 -20.43 -7.39 21.52
N GLY A 26 -20.51 -8.17 20.44
CA GLY A 26 -20.24 -9.61 20.44
C GLY A 26 -18.79 -9.95 20.10
N VAL A 27 -18.02 -10.48 21.06
CA VAL A 27 -16.59 -10.90 20.92
C VAL A 27 -16.33 -11.78 19.68
N TRP A 28 -17.32 -12.60 19.29
CA TRP A 28 -17.24 -13.49 18.14
C TRP A 28 -17.24 -12.78 16.77
N GLN A 29 -17.94 -11.65 16.64
CA GLN A 29 -17.99 -10.89 15.39
C GLN A 29 -16.72 -10.09 15.17
N VAL A 30 -16.13 -9.60 16.27
CA VAL A 30 -14.86 -8.88 16.27
C VAL A 30 -13.70 -9.79 15.82
N SER A 31 -13.64 -11.03 16.31
CA SER A 31 -12.57 -11.96 15.95
C SER A 31 -12.60 -12.36 14.47
N LEU A 32 -13.79 -12.56 13.89
CA LEU A 32 -13.97 -12.81 12.45
C LEU A 32 -13.49 -11.63 11.61
N PHE A 33 -13.83 -10.39 12.00
CA PHE A 33 -13.38 -9.19 11.29
C PHE A 33 -11.85 -9.02 11.34
N ILE A 34 -11.22 -9.30 12.49
CA ILE A 34 -9.75 -9.25 12.62
C ILE A 34 -9.09 -10.30 11.73
N LEU A 35 -9.65 -11.52 11.66
CA LEU A 35 -9.13 -12.56 10.77
C LEU A 35 -9.18 -12.14 9.30
N ILE A 36 -10.32 -11.62 8.85
CA ILE A 36 -10.49 -11.14 7.46
C ILE A 36 -9.52 -9.98 7.18
N LEU A 37 -9.42 -9.00 8.08
CA LEU A 37 -8.50 -7.88 7.95
C LEU A 37 -7.04 -8.32 7.89
N THR A 38 -6.65 -9.32 8.69
CA THR A 38 -5.30 -9.87 8.68
C THR A 38 -5.00 -10.55 7.36
N ILE A 39 -5.93 -11.35 6.82
CA ILE A 39 -5.76 -12.02 5.52
C ILE A 39 -5.64 -11.00 4.39
N VAL A 40 -6.49 -9.97 4.37
CA VAL A 40 -6.45 -8.89 3.37
C VAL A 40 -5.17 -8.05 3.50
N GLY A 41 -4.73 -7.76 4.73
CA GLY A 41 -3.48 -7.06 4.98
C GLY A 41 -2.26 -7.87 4.53
N PHE A 42 -2.28 -9.18 4.78
CA PHE A 42 -1.21 -10.10 4.38
C PHE A 42 -1.17 -10.29 2.86
N SER A 43 -2.31 -10.48 2.21
CA SER A 43 -2.39 -10.58 0.75
C SER A 43 -1.96 -9.26 0.07
N GLY A 44 -2.40 -8.11 0.60
CA GLY A 44 -1.96 -6.80 0.13
C GLY A 44 -0.45 -6.60 0.28
N THR A 45 0.13 -7.04 1.39
CA THR A 45 1.59 -6.96 1.63
C THR A 45 2.36 -7.93 0.73
N CYS A 46 1.86 -9.15 0.51
CA CYS A 46 2.43 -10.12 -0.42
C CYS A 46 2.37 -9.64 -1.87
N CYS A 47 1.23 -9.14 -2.33
CA CYS A 47 1.08 -8.55 -3.66
C CYS A 47 2.03 -7.36 -3.83
N TRP A 48 2.14 -6.49 -2.82
CA TRP A 48 3.05 -5.36 -2.84
C TRP A 48 4.53 -5.78 -2.84
N ALA A 49 4.90 -6.80 -2.06
CA ALA A 49 6.26 -7.34 -2.03
C ALA A 49 6.62 -8.05 -3.34
N MET A 50 5.70 -8.81 -3.94
CA MET A 50 5.89 -9.43 -5.26
C MET A 50 6.05 -8.36 -6.32
N PHE A 51 5.11 -7.42 -6.44
CA PHE A 51 5.21 -6.32 -7.39
C PHE A 51 6.45 -5.49 -7.16
N GLY A 52 6.81 -5.18 -5.92
CA GLY A 52 8.03 -4.44 -5.57
C GLY A 52 9.31 -5.18 -5.96
N SER A 53 9.36 -6.50 -5.78
CA SER A 53 10.51 -7.31 -6.23
C SER A 53 10.59 -7.40 -7.74
N ILE A 54 9.45 -7.53 -8.44
CA ILE A 54 9.37 -7.53 -9.90
C ILE A 54 9.79 -6.16 -10.42
N PHE A 55 9.27 -5.07 -9.85
CA PHE A 55 9.65 -3.70 -10.22
C PHE A 55 11.12 -3.43 -9.95
N SER A 56 11.68 -3.93 -8.84
CA SER A 56 13.10 -3.79 -8.54
C SER A 56 13.97 -4.57 -9.54
N LYS A 57 13.51 -5.73 -10.01
CA LYS A 57 14.17 -6.53 -11.05
C LYS A 57 14.11 -5.81 -12.41
N VAL A 58 12.93 -5.31 -12.78
CA VAL A 58 12.70 -4.50 -13.99
C VAL A 58 13.51 -3.20 -13.94
N PHE A 59 13.59 -2.54 -12.79
CA PHE A 59 14.44 -1.36 -12.58
C PHE A 59 15.92 -1.70 -12.76
N ALA A 60 16.37 -2.85 -12.28
CA ALA A 60 17.76 -3.29 -12.44
C ALA A 60 18.11 -3.58 -13.90
N GLU A 61 17.18 -4.17 -14.65
CA GLU A 61 17.38 -4.54 -16.06
C GLU A 61 17.20 -3.34 -17.01
N HIS A 62 16.28 -2.41 -16.72
CA HIS A 62 15.92 -1.25 -17.57
C HIS A 62 16.25 0.11 -16.93
N LYS A 63 17.38 0.21 -16.21
CA LYS A 63 17.81 1.44 -15.49
C LYS A 63 17.75 2.71 -16.33
N LYS A 64 18.17 2.67 -17.60
CA LYS A 64 18.25 3.86 -18.47
C LYS A 64 16.88 4.43 -18.83
N GLY A 65 15.92 3.58 -19.20
CA GLY A 65 14.58 4.03 -19.62
C GLY A 65 13.78 4.60 -18.45
N LEU A 66 13.81 3.92 -17.30
CA LEU A 66 13.09 4.36 -16.11
C LEU A 66 13.67 5.63 -15.50
N ASN A 67 15.00 5.82 -15.51
CA ASN A 67 15.61 7.05 -15.03
C ASN A 67 15.21 8.26 -15.90
N MET A 68 15.06 8.05 -17.22
CA MET A 68 14.59 9.09 -18.13
C MET A 68 13.12 9.45 -17.88
N VAL A 69 12.27 8.46 -17.64
CA VAL A 69 10.85 8.67 -17.28
C VAL A 69 10.72 9.38 -15.93
N MET A 70 11.49 8.98 -14.91
CA MET A 70 11.49 9.65 -13.61
C MET A 70 11.96 11.10 -13.73
N ALA A 71 13.02 11.37 -14.50
CA ALA A 71 13.49 12.73 -14.75
C ALA A 71 12.44 13.58 -15.47
N LEU A 72 11.74 13.02 -16.46
CA LEU A 72 10.64 13.69 -17.16
C LEU A 72 9.46 14.00 -16.23
N LEU A 73 9.05 13.05 -15.39
CA LEU A 73 7.99 13.29 -14.40
C LEU A 73 8.39 14.39 -13.39
N LEU A 74 9.65 14.41 -12.98
CA LEU A 74 10.15 15.37 -11.99
C LEU A 74 10.22 16.77 -12.59
N ALA A 75 10.66 16.89 -13.84
CA ALA A 75 10.56 18.11 -14.61
C ALA A 75 9.10 18.56 -14.78
N TYR A 76 8.19 17.65 -15.14
CA TYR A 76 6.77 17.95 -15.27
C TYR A 76 6.14 18.44 -13.95
N CYS A 77 6.44 17.80 -12.82
CA CYS A 77 6.01 18.28 -11.50
C CYS A 77 6.57 19.67 -11.18
N ALA A 78 7.86 19.91 -11.48
CA ALA A 78 8.47 21.21 -11.26
C ALA A 78 7.76 22.29 -12.08
N PHE A 79 7.43 21.99 -13.35
CA PHE A 79 6.64 22.89 -14.20
C PHE A 79 5.21 23.11 -13.68
N SER A 80 4.53 22.06 -13.22
CA SER A 80 3.16 22.13 -12.68
C SER A 80 3.07 22.94 -11.38
N ILE A 81 4.13 22.94 -10.56
CA ILE A 81 4.20 23.75 -9.34
C ILE A 81 4.56 25.21 -9.65
N LEU A 82 5.35 25.45 -10.70
CA LEU A 82 5.77 26.79 -11.12
C LEU A 82 4.71 27.53 -11.93
N LEU A 83 3.86 26.81 -12.66
CA LEU A 83 2.72 27.34 -13.41
C LEU A 83 1.53 27.60 -12.48
#